data_AF-A0A2Z6T730-F1
#
_entry.id   AF-A0A2Z6T730-F1
#
_cell.length_a   1.000
_cell.length_b   1.000
_cell.length_c   1.000
_cell.angle_alpha   90.00
_cell.angle_beta   90.00
_cell.angle_gamma   90.00
#
_symmetry.space_group_name_H-M   'P 1'
#
loop_
_entity.id
_entity.type
_entity.pdbx_description
1 polymer ?
#
loop_
_entity_poly.entity_id
_entity_poly.type
_entity_poly.pdbx_seq_one_letter_code
_entity_poly.pdbx_strand_id
1 'polypeptide(L)'
;MERKIQFWLRLTGWAGLLSGSAYLMLFQAYKSLIFAVPLLIVVIFSVYLLTTAKEKMWLNPRKLLSTCIFAFIFVSLIQGLFMAIAYYYGRKNANQ
;
A
#
# COMPACT_ATOMS: atom_id res chain seq x y z
N MET A 1 18.76 4.22 19.10
CA MET A 1 17.46 4.57 18.46
C MET A 1 17.40 4.11 17.01
N GLU A 2 18.45 4.32 16.21
CA GLU A 2 18.56 3.83 14.82
C GLU A 2 18.09 2.38 14.63
N ARG A 3 18.66 1.41 15.34
CA ARG A 3 18.30 -0.02 15.18
C ARG A 3 16.81 -0.31 15.41
N LYS A 4 16.14 0.43 16.31
CA LYS A 4 14.69 0.28 16.54
C LYS A 4 13.91 0.81 15.34
N ILE A 5 14.24 2.00 14.84
CA ILE A 5 13.59 2.60 13.66
C ILE A 5 13.76 1.70 12.43
N GLN A 6 14.97 1.16 12.21
CA GLN A 6 15.25 0.23 11.13
C GLN A 6 14.44 -1.07 11.25
N PHE A 7 14.26 -1.60 12.46
CA PHE A 7 13.43 -2.77 12.71
C PHE A 7 11.96 -2.49 12.34
N TRP A 8 11.40 -1.37 12.80
CA TRP A 8 10.03 -0.99 12.49
C TRP A 8 9.82 -0.73 10.99
N LEU A 9 10.75 -0.05 10.32
CA LEU A 9 10.70 0.16 8.86
C LEU A 9 10.68 -1.16 8.08
N ARG A 10 11.53 -2.11 8.46
CA ARG A 10 11.53 -3.44 7.85
C ARG A 10 10.22 -4.16 8.12
N LEU A 11 9.71 -4.12 9.37
CA LEU A 11 8.43 -4.72 9.72
C LEU A 11 7.29 -4.16 8.84
N THR A 12 7.26 -2.84 8.64
CA THR A 12 6.28 -2.18 7.76
C THR A 12 6.42 -2.62 6.31
N GLY A 13 7.64 -2.72 5.78
CA GLY A 13 7.88 -3.25 4.43
C GLY A 13 7.43 -4.71 4.28
N TRP A 14 7.70 -5.57 5.27
CA TRP A 14 7.22 -6.96 5.28
C TRP A 14 5.70 -7.05 5.39
N ALA A 15 5.06 -6.24 6.24
CA ALA A 15 3.61 -6.17 6.35
C ALA A 15 2.95 -5.67 5.05
N GLY A 16 3.59 -4.71 4.38
CA GLY A 16 3.16 -4.24 3.06
C GLY A 16 3.24 -5.34 1.99
N LEU A 17 4.30 -6.16 1.98
CA LEU A 17 4.38 -7.33 1.09
C LEU A 17 3.29 -8.37 1.39
N LEU A 18 2.98 -8.58 2.68
CA LEU A 18 1.91 -9.48 3.10
C LEU A 18 0.55 -8.97 2.60
N SER A 19 0.28 -7.67 2.72
CA SER A 19 -0.89 -7.04 2.10
C SER A 19 -0.87 -7.19 0.57
N GLY A 20 0.28 -7.01 -0.08
CA GLY A 20 0.50 -7.26 -1.50
C GLY A 20 0.10 -8.67 -1.93
N SER A 21 0.40 -9.69 -1.12
CA SER A 21 0.00 -11.07 -1.42
C SER A 21 -1.53 -11.26 -1.45
N ALA A 22 -2.27 -10.56 -0.59
CA ALA A 22 -3.74 -10.56 -0.63
C ALA A 22 -4.27 -9.92 -1.92
N TYR A 23 -3.67 -8.81 -2.38
CA TYR A 23 -4.01 -8.22 -3.68
C TYR A 23 -3.67 -9.14 -4.86
N LEU A 24 -2.60 -9.93 -4.74
CA LEU A 24 -2.20 -10.87 -5.78
C LEU A 24 -3.22 -12.01 -5.89
N MET A 25 -3.74 -12.47 -4.74
CA MET A 25 -4.80 -13.46 -4.67
C MET A 25 -6.11 -12.93 -5.29
N LEU A 26 -6.49 -11.68 -4.99
CA LEU A 26 -7.63 -11.02 -5.62
C LEU A 26 -7.44 -10.84 -7.12
N PHE A 27 -6.23 -10.45 -7.56
CA PHE A 27 -5.91 -10.34 -8.98
C PHE A 27 -6.03 -11.69 -9.69
N GLN A 28 -5.55 -12.79 -9.10
CA GLN A 28 -5.71 -14.12 -9.66
C GLN A 28 -7.18 -14.56 -9.73
N ALA A 29 -7.98 -14.22 -8.73
CA ALA A 29 -9.40 -14.59 -8.66
C ALA A 29 -10.25 -13.85 -9.70
N TYR A 30 -10.07 -12.53 -9.84
CA TYR A 30 -10.90 -11.70 -10.73
C TYR A 30 -10.28 -11.45 -12.11
N LYS A 31 -8.98 -11.72 -12.30
CA LYS A 31 -8.17 -11.40 -13.50
C LYS A 31 -8.37 -9.98 -14.04
N SER A 32 -8.76 -9.05 -13.19
CA SER A 32 -9.04 -7.67 -13.56
C SER A 32 -7.83 -6.79 -13.30
N LEU A 33 -7.46 -5.98 -14.29
CA LEU A 33 -6.38 -5.00 -14.20
C LEU A 33 -6.56 -3.98 -13.06
N ILE A 34 -7.79 -3.83 -12.56
CA ILE A 34 -8.14 -2.98 -11.41
C ILE A 34 -7.38 -3.41 -10.15
N PHE A 35 -7.09 -4.70 -9.97
CA PHE A 35 -6.31 -5.20 -8.83
C PHE A 35 -4.80 -5.20 -9.08
N ALA A 36 -4.35 -5.11 -10.33
CA ALA A 36 -2.94 -5.08 -10.70
C ALA A 36 -2.25 -3.75 -10.33
N VAL A 37 -2.95 -2.63 -10.49
CA VAL A 37 -2.44 -1.30 -10.16
C VAL A 37 -2.12 -1.15 -8.67
N PRO A 38 -3.06 -1.40 -7.73
CA PRO A 38 -2.79 -1.30 -6.30
C PRO A 38 -1.77 -2.34 -5.83
N LEU A 39 -1.77 -3.54 -6.42
CA LEU A 39 -0.73 -4.55 -6.20
C LEU A 39 0.67 -3.99 -6.49
N LEU A 40 0.87 -3.42 -7.69
CA LEU A 40 2.15 -2.86 -8.11
C LEU A 40 2.64 -1.77 -7.16
N ILE A 41 1.74 -0.86 -6.78
CA ILE A 41 2.06 0.25 -5.88
C ILE A 41 2.49 -0.28 -4.51
N VAL A 42 1.71 -1.19 -3.91
CA VAL A 42 2.00 -1.74 -2.58
C VAL A 42 3.35 -2.49 -2.58
N VAL A 43 3.62 -3.26 -3.64
CA VAL A 43 4.89 -3.99 -3.78
C VAL A 43 6.07 -3.02 -3.92
N ILE A 44 5.99 -2.03 -4.83
CA ILE A 44 7.07 -1.04 -5.03
C ILE A 44 7.33 -0.26 -3.75
N PHE A 45 6.28 0.20 -3.07
CA PHE A 45 6.40 0.96 -1.83
C PHE A 45 7.01 0.12 -0.70
N SER A 46 6.62 -1.15 -0.60
CA SER A 46 7.18 -2.08 0.38
C SER A 46 8.67 -2.33 0.13
N VAL A 47 9.04 -2.59 -1.13
CA VAL A 47 10.44 -2.77 -1.53
C VAL A 47 11.25 -1.51 -1.24
N TYR A 48 10.72 -0.33 -1.55
CA TYR A 48 11.35 0.95 -1.24
C TYR A 48 11.63 1.12 0.26
N LEU A 49 10.67 0.79 1.13
CA LEU A 49 10.87 0.83 2.59
C LEU A 49 11.93 -0.17 3.06
N LEU A 50 11.95 -1.37 2.49
CA LEU A 50 12.92 -2.42 2.80
C LEU A 50 14.35 -2.05 2.38
N THR A 51 14.53 -1.48 1.18
CA THR A 51 15.84 -1.12 0.63
C THR A 51 16.41 0.13 1.32
N THR A 52 15.57 1.13 1.56
CA THR A 52 16.00 2.38 2.21
C THR A 52 16.04 2.26 3.73
N ALA A 53 15.61 1.14 4.33
CA ALA A 53 15.55 0.97 5.79
C ALA A 53 16.86 1.29 6.53
N LYS A 54 18.03 1.17 5.88
CA LYS A 54 19.34 1.48 6.47
C LYS A 54 19.78 2.94 6.30
N GLU A 55 19.06 3.74 5.52
CA GLU A 55 19.45 5.12 5.25
C GLU A 55 19.24 6.05 6.44
N LYS A 56 20.13 7.04 6.56
CA LYS A 56 20.05 8.08 7.60
C LYS A 56 18.83 9.00 7.45
N MET A 57 18.17 9.00 6.28
CA MET A 57 17.00 9.86 6.05
C MET A 57 15.85 9.59 7.03
N TRP A 58 15.75 8.35 7.52
CA TRP A 58 14.71 7.91 8.47
C TRP A 58 14.95 8.38 9.90
N LEU A 59 16.15 8.88 10.19
CA LEU A 59 16.45 9.52 11.48
C LEU A 59 15.96 10.95 11.55
N ASN A 60 15.61 11.53 10.40
CA ASN A 60 14.97 12.83 10.36
C ASN A 60 13.45 12.65 10.60
N PRO A 61 12.93 13.10 11.76
CA PRO A 61 11.53 12.89 12.12
C PRO A 61 10.57 13.59 11.14
N ARG A 62 10.97 14.71 10.49
CA ARG A 62 10.15 15.36 9.47
C ARG A 62 9.94 14.48 8.23
N LYS A 63 11.00 13.80 7.75
CA LYS A 63 10.91 12.91 6.58
C LYS A 63 10.11 11.64 6.90
N LEU A 64 10.32 11.08 8.09
CA LEU A 64 9.56 9.93 8.57
C LEU A 64 8.06 10.28 8.66
N LEU A 65 7.71 11.41 9.30
CA LEU A 65 6.33 11.85 9.43
C LEU A 65 5.68 12.15 8.08
N SER A 66 6.39 12.84 7.18
CA SER A 66 5.91 13.11 5.82
C SER A 66 5.61 11.82 5.07
N THR A 67 6.45 10.80 5.20
CA THR A 67 6.23 9.49 4.58
C THR A 67 5.04 8.74 5.22
N CYS A 68 4.86 8.83 6.54
CA CYS A 68 3.68 8.29 7.21
C CYS A 68 2.39 8.96 6.69
N ILE A 69 2.35 10.29 6.62
CA ILE A 69 1.20 11.04 6.11
C ILE A 69 0.91 10.65 4.67
N PHE A 70 1.95 10.56 3.83
CA PHE A 70 1.82 10.10 2.46
C PHE A 70 1.20 8.69 2.40
N ALA A 71 1.71 7.75 3.19
CA ALA A 71 1.18 6.39 3.25
C ALA A 71 -0.30 6.37 3.68
N PHE A 72 -0.70 7.18 4.68
CA PHE A 72 -2.10 7.29 5.11
C PHE A 72 -3.01 7.85 4.03
N ILE A 73 -2.62 8.94 3.39
CA ILE A 73 -3.41 9.55 2.30
C ILE A 73 -3.52 8.57 1.12
N PHE A 74 -2.42 7.90 0.78
CA PHE A 74 -2.38 6.97 -0.33
C PHE A 74 -3.29 5.75 -0.08
N VAL A 75 -3.27 5.20 1.14
CA VAL A 75 -4.16 4.10 1.54
C VAL A 75 -5.64 4.54 1.45
N SER A 76 -5.98 5.72 1.94
CA SER A 76 -7.36 6.25 1.87
C SER A 76 -7.83 6.49 0.44
N LEU A 77 -6.97 7.02 -0.44
CA LEU A 77 -7.30 7.21 -1.85
C LEU A 77 -7.54 5.88 -2.57
N ILE A 78 -6.70 4.86 -2.28
CA ILE A 78 -6.91 3.50 -2.80
C ILE A 78 -8.28 2.97 -2.33
N GLN A 79 -8.58 3.04 -1.04
CA GLN A 79 -9.85 2.55 -0.48
C GLN A 79 -11.07 3.29 -1.06
N GLY A 80 -10.99 4.62 -1.20
CA GLY A 80 -12.05 5.42 -1.80
C GLY A 80 -12.32 5.06 -3.26
N LEU A 81 -11.27 4.78 -4.03
CA LEU A 81 -11.38 4.34 -5.41
C LEU A 81 -12.05 2.97 -5.52
N PHE A 82 -11.73 2.03 -4.63
CA PHE A 82 -12.46 0.76 -4.53
C PHE A 82 -13.93 0.93 -4.17
N MET A 83 -14.25 1.81 -3.21
CA MET A 83 -15.63 2.10 -2.82
C MET A 83 -16.43 2.69 -3.99
N ALA A 84 -15.85 3.63 -4.74
CA ALA A 84 -16.48 4.22 -5.92
C ALA A 84 -16.78 3.17 -6.99
N ILE A 85 -15.87 2.21 -7.19
CA ILE A 85 -16.06 1.11 -8.15
C ILE A 85 -17.11 0.12 -7.66
N ALA A 86 -17.08 -0.28 -6.39
CA ALA A 86 -18.10 -1.13 -5.80
C ALA A 86 -19.50 -0.51 -5.94
N TYR A 87 -19.59 0.80 -5.70
CA TYR A 87 -20.80 1.57 -5.94
C TYR A 87 -21.22 1.58 -7.42
N TYR A 88 -20.28 1.77 -8.36
CA TYR A 88 -20.58 1.75 -9.79
C TYR A 88 -21.13 0.39 -10.26
N TYR A 89 -20.49 -0.72 -9.86
CA TYR A 89 -20.97 -2.07 -10.21
C TYR A 89 -22.29 -2.42 -9.51
N GLY A 90 -22.43 -2.06 -8.24
CA GLY A 90 -23.69 -2.22 -7.51
C GLY A 90 -24.84 -1.47 -8.18
N ARG A 91 -24.59 -0.24 -8.64
CA ARG A 91 -25.57 0.56 -9.39
C ARG A 91 -25.91 -0.03 -10.75
N LYS A 92 -24.92 -0.54 -11.49
CA LYS A 92 -25.14 -1.16 -12.81
C LYS A 92 -26.02 -2.41 -12.72
N ASN A 93 -25.80 -3.24 -11.69
CA ASN A 93 -26.60 -4.43 -11.46
C ASN A 93 -28.00 -4.15 -10.89
N ALA A 94 -28.20 -2.99 -10.23
CA ALA A 94 -29.51 -2.58 -9.73
C ALA A 94 -30.45 -2.00 -10.82
N ASN A 95 -29.91 -1.68 -12.00
CA ASN A 95 -30.65 -1.09 -13.12
C ASN A 95 -30.86 -2.07 -14.31
N GLN A 96 -30.49 -3.35 -14.15
CA GLN A 96 -30.86 -4.45 -15.05
C GLN A 96 -31.98 -5.27 -14.43
#